data_AF-A0A223P534-F1
#
_entry.id   AF-A0A223P534-F1
#
_cell.length_a   1.000
_cell.length_b   1.000
_cell.length_c   1.000
_cell.angle_alpha   90.00
_cell.angle_beta   90.00
_cell.angle_gamma   90.00
#
_symmetry.space_group_name_H-M   'P 1'
#
loop_
_entity.id
_entity.type
_entity.pdbx_description
1 polymer ?
#
loop_
_entity_poly.entity_id
_entity_poly.type
_entity_poly.pdbx_seq_one_letter_code
_entity_poly.pdbx_strand_id
1 'polypeptide(L)'
;MAINQLAAALLLTVLSGSVLADAPNPQSTTPKTRAEVVAELIQARANGELNISDADYPSAPKFVSTKSRAQVIAELEQARASGELNVNDADYPYAPPFVSTKTRAQVLAELVEYNKHPDPQGLYHGY
;
A
#
# COMPACT_ATOMS: atom_id res chain seq x y z
N MET A 1 52.50 -35.31 -3.65
CA MET A 1 51.59 -35.34 -4.81
C MET A 1 50.90 -36.70 -4.83
N ALA A 2 49.59 -36.74 -4.57
CA ALA A 2 48.68 -37.80 -5.04
C ALA A 2 47.23 -37.38 -4.74
N ILE A 3 46.42 -37.42 -5.79
CA ILE A 3 44.99 -37.12 -5.89
C ILE A 3 44.23 -38.43 -5.70
N ASN A 4 42.99 -38.41 -5.17
CA ASN A 4 41.86 -39.15 -5.77
C ASN A 4 40.48 -38.98 -5.09
N GLN A 5 39.55 -38.51 -5.94
CA GLN A 5 38.17 -38.95 -6.18
C GLN A 5 37.11 -38.85 -5.07
N LEU A 6 36.02 -38.13 -5.36
CA LEU A 6 34.70 -38.76 -5.42
C LEU A 6 33.71 -37.92 -6.22
N ALA A 7 33.34 -38.47 -7.38
CA ALA A 7 32.24 -38.05 -8.22
C ALA A 7 30.91 -38.49 -7.59
N ALA A 8 29.88 -37.66 -7.72
CA ALA A 8 28.50 -38.12 -7.77
C ALA A 8 27.70 -37.14 -8.63
N ALA A 9 27.66 -37.43 -9.93
CA ALA A 9 26.68 -36.88 -10.84
C ALA A 9 25.36 -37.63 -10.63
N LEU A 10 24.26 -36.90 -10.42
CA LEU A 10 22.92 -37.43 -10.69
C LEU A 10 22.09 -36.38 -11.41
N LEU A 11 22.11 -36.48 -12.74
CA LEU A 11 21.18 -35.82 -13.63
C LEU A 11 19.87 -36.61 -13.59
N LEU A 12 18.77 -35.97 -13.21
CA LEU A 12 17.42 -36.46 -13.49
C LEU A 12 16.63 -35.36 -14.22
N THR A 13 16.70 -35.40 -15.55
CA THR A 13 15.80 -34.66 -16.42
C THR A 13 14.54 -35.49 -16.64
N VAL A 14 13.39 -35.00 -16.15
CA VAL A 14 12.07 -35.50 -16.55
C VAL A 14 11.47 -34.50 -17.53
N LEU A 15 11.10 -35.01 -18.71
CA LEU A 15 10.43 -34.29 -19.79
C LEU A 15 8.93 -34.15 -19.53
N SER A 16 8.44 -32.95 -19.87
CA SER A 16 7.11 -32.63 -20.42
C SER A 16 5.86 -32.67 -19.53
N GLY A 17 5.17 -31.53 -19.50
CA GLY A 17 3.79 -31.39 -19.05
C GLY A 17 3.34 -29.93 -19.06
N SER A 18 3.12 -29.35 -20.24
CA SER A 18 2.46 -28.04 -20.38
C SER A 18 1.00 -28.18 -19.96
N VAL A 19 0.68 -27.73 -18.74
CA VAL A 19 -0.70 -27.42 -18.36
C VAL A 19 -0.81 -25.90 -18.22
N LEU A 20 -1.55 -25.28 -19.13
CA LEU A 20 -2.05 -23.92 -18.97
C LEU A 20 -3.12 -23.97 -17.88
N ALA A 21 -2.69 -23.98 -16.62
CA ALA A 21 -3.57 -23.76 -15.49
C ALA A 21 -3.39 -22.30 -15.06
N ASP A 22 -4.49 -21.55 -15.15
CA ASP A 22 -4.69 -20.27 -14.49
C ASP A 22 -4.17 -20.38 -13.05
N ALA A 23 -2.99 -19.80 -12.77
CA ALA A 23 -2.33 -20.00 -11.50
C ALA A 23 -2.98 -19.08 -10.47
N PRO A 24 -3.72 -19.60 -9.46
CA PRO A 24 -4.00 -18.83 -8.27
C PRO A 24 -2.65 -18.46 -7.65
N ASN A 25 -2.40 -17.16 -7.54
CA ASN A 25 -1.17 -16.59 -6.98
C ASN A 25 -0.85 -17.29 -5.64
N PRO A 26 0.17 -18.15 -5.53
CA PRO A 26 0.41 -18.92 -4.32
C PRO A 26 1.21 -18.08 -3.33
N GLN A 27 0.67 -16.95 -2.88
CA GLN A 27 1.12 -16.35 -1.62
C GLN A 27 0.36 -16.99 -0.46
N SER A 28 0.59 -18.28 -0.28
CA SER A 28 0.42 -18.91 1.03
C SER A 28 1.59 -18.49 1.90
N THR A 29 1.52 -17.30 2.49
CA THR A 29 2.45 -16.93 3.55
C THR A 29 1.79 -17.24 4.88
N THR A 30 2.39 -18.14 5.64
CA THR A 30 2.17 -18.20 7.09
C THR A 30 2.15 -16.78 7.67
N PRO A 31 1.22 -16.44 8.59
CA PRO A 31 1.15 -15.09 9.11
C PRO A 31 2.47 -14.75 9.82
N LYS A 32 3.21 -13.78 9.28
CA LYS A 32 4.42 -13.24 9.91
C LYS A 32 4.03 -12.50 11.18
N THR A 33 4.81 -12.66 12.23
CA THR A 33 4.73 -11.85 13.43
C THR A 33 5.19 -10.42 13.14
N ARG A 34 4.74 -9.47 13.95
CA ARG A 34 5.19 -8.07 13.87
C ARG A 34 6.72 -7.95 13.96
N ALA A 35 7.35 -8.78 14.79
CA ALA A 35 8.80 -8.79 14.96
C ALA A 35 9.53 -9.21 13.66
N GLU A 36 9.01 -10.21 12.95
CA GLU A 36 9.57 -10.67 11.69
C GLU A 36 9.43 -9.61 10.59
N VAL A 37 8.27 -8.95 10.50
CA VAL A 37 8.04 -7.85 9.53
C VAL A 37 9.00 -6.68 9.77
N VAL A 38 9.24 -6.32 11.04
CA VAL A 38 10.18 -5.26 11.40
C VAL A 38 11.61 -5.64 11.03
N ALA A 39 12.03 -6.88 11.30
CA ALA A 39 13.36 -7.36 10.95
C ALA A 39 13.62 -7.32 9.43
N GLU A 40 12.63 -7.73 8.63
CA GLU A 40 12.70 -7.68 7.17
C GLU A 40 12.77 -6.25 6.64
N LEU A 41 11.98 -5.33 7.21
CA LEU A 41 12.02 -3.92 6.82
C LEU A 41 13.38 -3.28 7.11
N ILE A 42 14.00 -3.61 8.25
CA ILE A 42 15.36 -3.16 8.59
C ILE A 42 16.37 -3.67 7.56
N GLN A 43 16.29 -4.96 7.20
CA GLN A 43 17.17 -5.55 6.21
C GLN A 43 16.99 -4.91 4.82
N ALA A 44 15.76 -4.78 4.35
CA ALA A 44 15.45 -4.15 3.07
C ALA A 44 15.98 -2.70 3.00
N ARG A 45 15.86 -1.95 4.11
CA ARG A 45 16.43 -0.60 4.22
C ARG A 45 17.96 -0.61 4.16
N ALA A 46 18.61 -1.50 4.91
CA ALA A 46 20.07 -1.63 4.91
C ALA A 46 20.62 -2.05 3.54
N ASN A 47 19.86 -2.86 2.80
CA ASN A 47 20.20 -3.32 1.46
C ASN A 47 19.87 -2.30 0.36
N GLY A 48 19.18 -1.20 0.69
CA GLY A 48 18.73 -0.21 -0.30
C GLY A 48 17.62 -0.73 -1.22
N GLU A 49 16.86 -1.74 -0.80
CA GLU A 49 15.78 -2.36 -1.57
C GLU A 49 14.47 -1.55 -1.51
N LEU A 50 14.40 -0.52 -0.66
CA LEU A 50 13.23 0.34 -0.53
C LEU A 50 13.27 1.46 -1.56
N ASN A 51 12.21 1.58 -2.36
CA ASN A 51 11.94 2.76 -3.19
C ASN A 51 11.58 3.94 -2.27
N ILE A 52 12.59 4.73 -1.89
CA ILE A 52 12.46 5.88 -0.98
C ILE A 52 12.31 7.22 -1.72
N SER A 53 12.39 7.22 -3.04
CA SER A 53 12.31 8.42 -3.87
C SER A 53 10.99 8.48 -4.63
N ASP A 54 10.35 9.65 -4.63
CA ASP A 54 9.20 9.93 -5.48
C ASP A 54 9.51 9.73 -6.98
N ALA A 55 10.79 9.76 -7.36
CA ALA A 55 11.24 9.51 -8.74
C ALA A 55 11.03 8.05 -9.19
N ASP A 56 11.01 7.10 -8.26
CA ASP A 56 10.82 5.68 -8.54
C ASP A 56 9.33 5.28 -8.52
N TYR A 57 8.46 6.20 -8.10
CA TYR A 57 7.03 6.00 -8.13
C TYR A 57 6.51 6.20 -9.57
N PRO A 58 5.72 5.25 -10.12
CA PRO A 58 5.20 5.39 -11.48
C PRO A 58 4.33 6.65 -11.59
N SER A 59 4.70 7.55 -12.51
CA SER A 59 3.91 8.74 -12.77
C SER A 59 2.58 8.33 -13.42
N ALA A 60 1.47 8.67 -12.78
CA ALA A 60 0.16 8.48 -13.39
C ALA A 60 0.02 9.40 -14.61
N PRO A 61 -0.56 8.91 -15.72
CA PRO A 61 -0.82 9.77 -16.87
C PRO A 61 -1.72 10.93 -16.46
N LYS A 62 -1.41 12.13 -16.97
CA LYS A 62 -2.25 13.30 -16.73
C LYS A 62 -3.64 13.06 -17.32
N PHE A 63 -4.67 13.22 -16.50
CA PHE A 63 -6.04 13.21 -16.98
C PHE A 63 -6.28 14.39 -17.92
N VAL A 64 -6.95 14.13 -19.05
CA VAL A 64 -7.37 15.16 -20.00
C VAL A 64 -8.86 14.98 -20.26
N SER A 65 -9.65 16.04 -20.03
CA SER A 65 -11.08 16.00 -20.31
C SER A 65 -11.32 15.90 -21.81
N THR A 66 -12.25 15.04 -22.22
CA THR A 66 -12.75 14.95 -23.60
C THR A 66 -13.89 15.92 -23.87
N LYS A 67 -14.49 16.51 -22.82
CA LYS A 67 -15.62 17.44 -22.91
C LYS A 67 -15.17 18.88 -22.81
N SER A 68 -15.74 19.72 -23.66
CA SER A 68 -15.68 21.18 -23.56
C SER A 68 -16.51 21.69 -22.39
N ARG A 69 -16.22 22.91 -21.93
CA ARG A 69 -17.00 23.58 -20.88
C ARG A 69 -18.49 23.69 -21.24
N ALA A 70 -18.81 23.97 -22.50
CA ALA A 70 -20.20 24.09 -22.96
C ALA A 70 -20.96 22.77 -22.83
N GLN A 71 -20.32 21.65 -23.20
CA GLN A 71 -20.92 20.31 -23.05
C GLN A 71 -21.18 19.96 -21.59
N VAL A 72 -20.23 20.26 -20.69
CA VAL A 72 -20.41 20.03 -19.25
C VAL A 72 -21.57 20.84 -18.69
N ILE A 73 -21.73 22.10 -19.11
CA ILE A 73 -22.85 22.94 -18.68
C ILE A 73 -24.19 22.37 -19.17
N ALA A 74 -24.28 21.97 -20.44
CA ALA A 74 -25.50 21.39 -21.00
C ALA A 74 -25.91 20.10 -20.27
N GLU A 75 -24.96 19.22 -19.98
CA GLU A 75 -25.22 17.99 -19.22
C GLU A 75 -25.64 18.28 -17.78
N LEU A 76 -25.03 19.26 -17.13
CA LEU A 76 -25.40 19.68 -15.77
C LEU A 76 -26.84 20.23 -15.72
N GLU A 77 -27.23 21.02 -16.71
CA GLU A 77 -28.60 21.54 -16.84
C GLU A 77 -29.60 20.40 -17.06
N GLN A 78 -29.26 19.44 -17.92
CA GLN A 78 -30.08 18.25 -18.15
C GLN A 78 -30.27 17.43 -16.87
N ALA A 79 -29.17 17.12 -16.15
CA ALA A 79 -29.23 16.36 -14.91
C ALA A 79 -30.04 17.07 -13.81
N ARG A 80 -29.98 18.41 -13.78
CA ARG A 80 -30.82 19.22 -12.89
C ARG A 80 -32.30 19.12 -13.28
N ALA A 81 -32.62 19.17 -14.57
CA ALA A 81 -33.98 19.07 -15.07
C ALA A 81 -34.59 17.67 -14.89
N SER A 82 -33.78 16.61 -15.01
CA SER A 82 -34.22 15.23 -14.79
C SER A 82 -34.29 14.82 -13.32
N GLY A 83 -33.79 15.65 -12.39
CA GLY A 83 -33.77 15.35 -10.96
C GLY A 83 -32.72 14.31 -10.57
N GLU A 84 -31.73 14.04 -11.44
CA GLU A 84 -30.62 13.11 -11.16
C GLU A 84 -29.63 13.66 -10.14
N LEU A 85 -29.65 14.98 -9.90
CA LEU A 85 -28.80 15.62 -8.91
C LEU A 85 -29.41 15.50 -7.51
N ASN A 86 -28.68 14.84 -6.62
CA ASN A 86 -28.94 14.94 -5.19
C ASN A 86 -28.52 16.34 -4.71
N VAL A 87 -29.50 17.23 -4.57
CA VAL A 87 -29.30 18.65 -4.19
C VAL A 87 -29.74 18.95 -2.76
N ASN A 88 -30.22 17.96 -2.01
CA ASN A 88 -30.76 18.16 -0.68
C ASN A 88 -29.75 17.73 0.39
N ASP A 89 -29.48 18.61 1.35
CA ASP A 89 -28.68 18.30 2.54
C ASP A 89 -29.31 17.15 3.37
N ALA A 90 -30.62 16.91 3.20
CA ALA A 90 -31.34 15.82 3.86
C ALA A 90 -30.88 14.42 3.43
N ASP A 91 -30.38 14.27 2.21
CA ASP A 91 -29.90 13.00 1.66
C ASP A 91 -28.38 12.84 1.84
N TYR A 92 -27.70 13.86 2.36
CA TYR A 92 -26.29 13.80 2.70
C TYR A 92 -26.11 13.06 4.03
N PRO A 93 -25.27 12.02 4.12
CA PRO A 93 -25.10 11.28 5.36
C PRO A 93 -24.55 12.21 6.45
N TYR A 94 -25.30 12.34 7.54
CA TYR A 94 -24.80 13.01 8.73
C TYR A 94 -23.65 12.17 9.33
N ALA A 95 -22.43 12.69 9.22
CA ALA A 95 -21.32 12.19 10.01
C ALA A 95 -21.33 12.90 11.37
N PRO A 96 -21.39 12.17 12.50
CA PRO A 96 -21.25 12.80 13.80
C PRO A 96 -19.89 13.51 13.90
N PRO A 97 -19.80 14.64 14.61
CA PRO A 97 -18.53 15.31 14.82
C PRO A 97 -17.55 14.33 15.48
N PHE A 98 -16.33 14.27 14.96
CA PHE A 98 -15.27 13.49 15.59
C PHE A 98 -15.00 14.03 17.00
N VAL A 99 -15.03 13.13 17.98
CA VAL A 99 -14.64 13.42 19.36
C VAL A 99 -13.34 12.69 19.67
N SER A 100 -12.32 13.45 20.04
CA SER A 100 -11.04 12.87 20.47
C SER A 100 -11.22 12.16 21.81
N THR A 101 -10.64 10.97 21.94
CA THR A 101 -10.51 10.26 23.23
C THR A 101 -9.39 10.83 24.10
N LYS A 102 -8.49 11.64 23.53
CA LYS A 102 -7.37 12.28 24.22
C LYS A 102 -7.60 13.78 24.40
N THR A 103 -7.27 14.26 25.59
CA THR A 103 -7.13 15.69 25.90
C THR A 103 -5.86 16.26 25.29
N ARG A 104 -5.81 17.59 25.13
CA ARG A 104 -4.59 18.29 24.67
C ARG A 104 -3.38 17.98 25.55
N ALA A 105 -3.57 17.89 26.87
CA ALA A 105 -2.50 17.56 27.81
C ALA A 105 -1.94 16.15 27.56
N GLN A 106 -2.79 15.15 27.31
CA GLN A 106 -2.37 13.78 26.99
C GLN A 106 -1.59 13.72 25.67
N VAL A 107 -2.05 14.43 24.64
CA VAL A 107 -1.33 14.53 23.36
C VAL A 107 0.04 15.18 23.53
N LEU A 108 0.13 16.24 24.33
CA LEU A 108 1.42 16.89 24.62
C LEU A 108 2.36 15.97 25.41
N ALA A 109 1.85 15.21 26.37
CA ALA A 109 2.64 14.24 27.12
C ALA A 109 3.19 13.13 26.22
N GLU A 110 2.37 12.59 25.32
CA GLU A 110 2.78 11.60 24.32
C GLU A 110 3.83 12.16 23.35
N LEU A 111 3.67 13.40 22.90
CA LEU A 111 4.66 14.08 22.06
C LEU A 111 6.01 14.23 22.78
N VAL A 112 5.98 14.65 24.05
CA VAL A 112 7.21 14.79 24.86
C VAL A 112 7.88 13.44 25.05
N GLU A 113 7.11 12.39 25.30
CA GLU A 113 7.64 11.03 25.43
C GLU A 113 8.26 10.53 24.13
N TYR A 114 7.58 10.73 23.00
CA TYR A 114 8.12 10.42 21.67
C TYR A 114 9.45 11.14 21.41
N ASN A 115 9.57 12.42 21.79
CA ASN A 115 10.80 13.18 21.56
C ASN A 115 12.00 12.69 22.39
N LYS A 116 11.78 11.95 23.50
CA LYS A 116 12.87 11.33 24.27
C LYS A 116 13.39 10.06 23.60
N HIS A 117 12.51 9.34 22.92
CA HIS A 117 12.81 8.10 22.23
C HIS A 117 12.23 8.17 20.80
N PRO A 118 12.76 9.07 19.96
CA PRO A 118 12.28 9.18 18.59
C PRO A 118 12.59 7.87 17.91
N ASP A 119 11.57 7.21 17.36
CA ASP A 119 11.79 5.96 16.63
C ASP A 119 12.69 6.26 15.42
N PRO A 120 13.95 5.81 15.41
CA PRO A 120 14.88 6.11 14.33
C PRO A 120 14.43 5.47 13.01
N GLN A 121 13.48 4.55 13.06
CA GLN A 121 12.99 3.83 11.89
C GLN A 121 11.71 4.42 11.28
N GLY A 122 11.02 5.31 11.99
CA GLY A 122 9.72 5.86 11.58
C GLY A 122 8.60 4.82 11.54
N LEU A 123 8.77 3.69 12.20
CA LEU A 123 7.76 2.64 12.37
C LEU A 123 6.75 3.15 13.40
N TYR A 124 5.75 3.90 12.95
CA TYR A 124 4.68 4.40 13.82
C TYR A 124 4.14 3.28 14.74
N HIS A 125 4.40 3.38 16.04
CA HIS A 125 3.80 2.53 17.08
C HIS A 125 2.50 3.19 17.54
N GLY A 126 1.53 3.28 16.63
CA GLY A 126 0.17 3.69 16.99
C GLY A 126 -0.63 2.52 17.52
N TYR A 127 -1.31 2.79 18.64
CA TYR A 127 -2.33 2.03 19.39
C TYR A 127 -2.20 0.49 19.42
#